data_AF-A0A4R4TH37-F1
#
_entry.id   AF-A0A4R4TH37-F1
#
_cell.length_a   1.000
_cell.length_b   1.000
_cell.length_c   1.000
_cell.angle_alpha   90.00
_cell.angle_beta   90.00
_cell.angle_gamma   90.00
#
_symmetry.space_group_name_H-M   'P 1'
#
loop_
_entity.id
_entity.type
_entity.pdbx_description
1 polymer ?
#
loop_
_entity_poly.entity_id
_entity_poly.type
_entity_poly.pdbx_seq_one_letter_code
_entity_poly.pdbx_strand_id
1 'polypeptide(L)'
;MSAIGISLDLTGDGDRAALHDAISGIVYDFIHHYVDDEPYPGADDYRMECVSGSEEGVTDGYFGWWFDNPGGCCSRSSHLWYHWFDLALATEWDRVVVAAKARGLTVTSARPDLSAVLDGPDRFVGLRGSLWSVAEDGLFGDDAHTPVEKLTEQERARLTVAVGRCQCPLCPRLRLDAEVAEDLFARLDAPETAPLAAWHLSRARHLTFETLTALLRADAAMDTMEDAVRQYVSRLPDAWPKLRQLLPSLRGRARGLALYALEALSYAEPGRRAELLGEARSALTGTDEAAVAAVAVLGRLGDDEPWVVEELCGVLDRDGTGLLHSQAVVALANLQHRPGCSLDPEVRARFEREIGRDSPAGRIAALFLPAPEPS
;
A
#
# COMPACT_ATOMS: atom_id res chain seq x y z
N MET A 1 27.45 22.65 4.97
CA MET A 1 26.15 22.22 4.45
C MET A 1 26.12 20.72 4.64
N SER A 2 25.33 20.23 5.60
CA SER A 2 25.10 18.80 5.80
C SER A 2 23.84 18.45 5.03
N ALA A 3 23.99 17.79 3.89
CA ALA A 3 22.84 17.21 3.20
C ALA A 3 22.52 15.88 3.89
N ILE A 4 21.24 15.65 4.20
CA ILE A 4 20.75 14.37 4.69
C ILE A 4 20.04 13.72 3.52
N GLY A 5 20.31 12.44 3.29
CA GLY A 5 19.70 11.72 2.20
C GLY A 5 19.32 10.30 2.56
N ILE A 6 18.29 9.82 1.89
CA ILE A 6 17.80 8.45 1.97
C ILE A 6 18.25 7.75 0.70
N SER A 7 18.82 6.55 0.81
CA SER A 7 19.27 5.77 -0.34
C SER A 7 18.51 4.46 -0.47
N LEU A 8 18.21 4.06 -1.72
CA LEU A 8 17.72 2.75 -2.09
C LEU A 8 18.75 2.05 -2.98
N ASP A 9 18.98 0.77 -2.72
CA ASP A 9 19.82 -0.07 -3.58
C ASP A 9 18.94 -0.65 -4.71
N LEU A 10 19.35 -0.44 -5.96
CA LEU A 10 18.60 -0.85 -7.14
C LEU A 10 19.46 -1.64 -8.12
N THR A 11 18.84 -2.56 -8.85
CA THR A 11 19.41 -3.25 -10.01
C THR A 11 18.51 -3.13 -11.23
N GLY A 12 19.07 -3.33 -12.43
CA GLY A 12 18.37 -3.20 -13.72
C GLY A 12 18.66 -1.87 -14.43
N ASP A 13 18.27 -1.83 -15.71
CA ASP A 13 18.52 -0.71 -16.64
C ASP A 13 17.26 0.14 -16.89
N GLY A 14 16.30 0.04 -15.98
CA GLY A 14 15.02 0.74 -16.06
C GLY A 14 15.08 2.25 -15.83
N ASP A 15 13.93 2.91 -15.94
CA ASP A 15 13.81 4.37 -15.83
C ASP A 15 13.86 4.83 -14.36
N ARG A 16 15.05 5.30 -13.93
CA ARG A 16 15.31 5.78 -12.57
C ARG A 16 14.64 7.13 -12.28
N ALA A 17 14.59 8.03 -13.25
CA ALA A 17 13.94 9.33 -13.09
C ALA A 17 12.42 9.15 -12.91
N ALA A 18 11.79 8.31 -13.72
CA ALA A 18 10.37 7.99 -13.52
C ALA A 18 10.12 7.28 -12.18
N LEU A 19 11.07 6.51 -11.65
CA LEU A 19 10.96 5.87 -10.34
C LEU A 19 11.03 6.91 -9.22
N HIS A 20 11.87 7.92 -9.38
CA HIS A 20 12.01 9.03 -8.43
C HIS A 20 10.66 9.68 -8.21
N ASP A 21 10.03 10.11 -9.31
CA ASP A 21 8.74 10.79 -9.28
C ASP A 21 7.64 9.91 -8.68
N ALA A 22 7.69 8.60 -8.95
CA ALA A 22 6.73 7.66 -8.39
C ALA A 22 6.85 7.52 -6.88
N ILE A 23 8.08 7.40 -6.36
CA ILE A 23 8.32 7.29 -4.92
C ILE A 23 7.99 8.61 -4.23
N SER A 24 8.37 9.76 -4.81
CA SER A 24 7.96 11.07 -4.31
C SER A 24 6.43 11.18 -4.22
N GLY A 25 5.70 10.74 -5.25
CA GLY A 25 4.24 10.67 -5.22
C GLY A 25 3.70 9.80 -4.08
N ILE A 26 4.24 8.59 -3.90
CA ILE A 26 3.85 7.69 -2.80
C ILE A 26 4.08 8.35 -1.43
N VAL A 27 5.24 8.98 -1.24
CA VAL A 27 5.60 9.62 0.03
C VAL A 27 4.73 10.84 0.30
N TYR A 28 4.49 11.69 -0.70
CA TYR A 28 3.62 12.86 -0.53
C TYR A 28 2.18 12.46 -0.25
N ASP A 29 1.63 11.49 -0.98
CA ASP A 29 0.30 10.94 -0.70
C ASP A 29 0.20 10.46 0.76
N PHE A 30 1.21 9.74 1.24
CA PHE A 30 1.27 9.26 2.62
C PHE A 30 1.31 10.39 3.65
N ILE A 31 2.20 11.37 3.45
CA ILE A 31 2.37 12.49 4.38
C ILE A 31 1.11 13.36 4.40
N HIS A 32 0.58 13.72 3.23
CA HIS A 32 -0.63 14.54 3.13
C HIS A 32 -1.82 13.87 3.78
N HIS A 33 -1.98 12.55 3.64
CA HIS A 33 -3.06 11.83 4.31
C HIS A 33 -3.03 12.04 5.84
N TYR A 34 -1.85 12.02 6.46
CA TYR A 34 -1.72 12.27 7.89
C TYR A 34 -1.86 13.75 8.27
N VAL A 35 -1.27 14.64 7.49
CA VAL A 35 -1.25 16.08 7.77
C VAL A 35 -2.63 16.71 7.56
N ASP A 36 -3.39 16.26 6.56
CA ASP A 36 -4.72 16.78 6.25
C ASP A 36 -5.76 16.35 7.29
N ASP A 37 -5.57 15.17 7.90
CA ASP A 37 -6.40 14.64 8.99
C ASP A 37 -6.24 15.44 10.31
N GLU A 38 -5.13 16.16 10.54
CA GLU A 38 -4.96 17.10 11.66
C GLU A 38 -4.42 18.45 11.16
N PRO A 39 -5.30 19.38 10.76
CA PRO A 39 -4.84 20.68 10.29
C PRO A 39 -4.18 21.43 11.45
N TYR A 40 -2.86 21.55 11.43
CA TYR A 40 -2.15 22.56 12.20
C TYR A 40 -1.85 23.76 11.29
N PRO A 41 -1.89 25.01 11.81
CA PRO A 41 -1.70 26.23 11.04
C PRO A 41 -0.49 26.25 10.08
N GLY A 42 0.60 25.55 10.39
CA GLY A 42 1.79 25.46 9.53
C GLY A 42 1.81 24.28 8.55
N ALA A 43 0.75 23.47 8.46
CA ALA A 43 0.69 22.30 7.57
C ALA A 43 0.89 22.68 6.09
N ASP A 44 0.35 23.83 5.68
CA ASP A 44 0.43 24.34 4.31
C ASP A 44 1.86 24.70 3.89
N ASP A 45 2.69 25.18 4.83
CA ASP A 45 4.11 25.49 4.58
C ASP A 45 4.87 24.20 4.20
N TYR A 46 4.55 23.09 4.87
CA TYR A 46 5.07 21.77 4.53
C TYR A 46 4.42 21.15 3.28
N ARG A 47 3.43 21.78 2.63
CA ARG A 47 2.93 21.31 1.33
C ARG A 47 3.72 21.88 0.15
N MET A 48 4.31 23.07 0.29
CA MET A 48 4.87 23.83 -0.85
C MET A 48 6.39 23.68 -1.04
N GLU A 49 7.16 23.34 -0.01
CA GLU A 49 8.63 23.54 -0.02
C GLU A 49 9.48 22.33 -0.47
N CYS A 50 8.88 21.19 -0.81
CA CYS A 50 9.66 19.94 -0.95
C CYS A 50 10.20 19.63 -2.36
N VAL A 51 10.13 20.56 -3.32
CA VAL A 51 10.46 20.29 -4.72
C VAL A 51 11.50 21.28 -5.24
N SER A 52 12.78 21.06 -4.93
CA SER A 52 13.86 21.51 -5.82
C SER A 52 15.20 20.86 -5.44
N GLY A 53 15.72 20.00 -6.32
CA GLY A 53 17.12 19.59 -6.28
C GLY A 53 17.40 18.11 -5.98
N SER A 54 16.70 17.16 -6.62
CA SER A 54 17.32 15.84 -6.83
C SER A 54 18.39 15.99 -7.92
N GLU A 55 19.63 16.31 -7.54
CA GLU A 55 20.74 16.05 -8.46
C GLU A 55 20.90 14.53 -8.57
N GLU A 56 20.80 14.01 -9.80
CA GLU A 56 21.10 12.64 -10.17
C GLU A 56 22.57 12.32 -9.86
N GLY A 57 22.88 12.08 -8.58
CA GLY A 57 24.09 11.39 -8.17
C GLY A 57 23.95 9.90 -8.46
N VAL A 58 23.76 9.52 -9.72
CA VAL A 58 23.82 8.12 -10.16
C VAL A 58 25.29 7.70 -10.15
N THR A 59 25.85 7.51 -8.95
CA THR A 59 27.12 6.80 -8.78
C THR A 59 26.77 5.34 -8.52
N ASP A 60 27.07 4.47 -9.49
CA ASP A 60 27.01 3.00 -9.46
C ASP A 60 26.23 2.36 -8.29
N GLY A 61 24.90 2.27 -8.45
CA GLY A 61 24.04 1.40 -7.62
C GLY A 61 23.17 2.09 -6.56
N TYR A 62 23.37 3.39 -6.30
CA TYR A 62 22.62 4.14 -5.28
C TYR A 62 21.59 5.09 -5.88
N PHE A 63 20.41 5.14 -5.26
CA PHE A 63 19.32 6.03 -5.61
C PHE A 63 18.93 6.88 -4.40
N GLY A 64 19.06 8.20 -4.44
CA GLY A 64 18.89 9.02 -3.24
C GLY A 64 18.13 10.33 -3.40
N TRP A 65 17.49 10.76 -2.31
CA TRP A 65 16.89 12.09 -2.16
C TRP A 65 17.81 12.96 -1.33
N TRP A 66 18.04 14.19 -1.78
CA TRP A 66 18.75 15.20 -1.01
C TRP A 66 17.75 16.23 -0.53
N PHE A 67 17.66 16.39 0.78
CA PHE A 67 16.96 17.51 1.39
C PHE A 67 17.97 18.61 1.61
N ASP A 68 18.39 19.22 0.50
CA ASP A 68 19.24 20.41 0.54
C ASP A 68 18.51 21.56 1.23
N ASN A 69 19.22 22.65 1.45
CA ASN A 69 18.65 23.93 1.85
C ASN A 69 18.62 24.84 0.60
N PRO A 70 17.74 24.63 -0.40
CA PRO A 70 17.84 25.36 -1.66
C PRO A 70 17.18 26.75 -1.54
N GLY A 71 16.53 27.05 -0.41
CA GLY A 71 15.75 28.28 -0.19
C GLY A 71 15.57 28.77 1.25
N GLY A 72 16.25 28.22 2.25
CA GLY A 72 16.06 28.62 3.66
C GLY A 72 15.30 27.59 4.53
N CYS A 73 15.16 26.34 4.10
CA CYS A 73 14.78 25.26 5.02
C CYS A 73 15.89 25.10 6.06
N CYS A 74 15.71 25.69 7.24
CA CYS A 74 16.65 25.50 8.34
C CYS A 74 16.71 24.00 8.69
N SER A 75 17.81 23.56 9.31
CA SER A 75 18.13 22.14 9.54
C SER A 75 16.95 21.32 10.08
N ARG A 76 16.10 21.88 10.95
CA ARG A 76 14.91 21.21 11.47
C ARG A 76 13.96 20.74 10.36
N SER A 77 13.64 21.59 9.38
CA SER A 77 12.71 21.23 8.30
C SER A 77 13.26 20.10 7.43
N SER A 78 14.57 20.09 7.14
CA SER A 78 15.21 18.97 6.43
C SER A 78 15.21 17.67 7.25
N HIS A 79 15.50 17.74 8.55
CA HIS A 79 15.40 16.57 9.46
C HIS A 79 13.97 16.04 9.57
N LEU A 80 12.97 16.93 9.58
CA LEU A 80 11.57 16.54 9.62
C LEU A 80 11.18 15.79 8.35
N TRP A 81 11.50 16.35 7.19
CA TRP A 81 11.20 15.72 5.91
C TRP A 81 11.88 14.37 5.78
N TYR A 82 13.16 14.30 6.15
CA TYR A 82 13.89 13.04 6.24
C TYR A 82 13.15 12.03 7.12
N HIS A 83 12.76 12.42 8.34
CA HIS A 83 12.02 11.56 9.26
C HIS A 83 10.68 11.09 8.70
N TRP A 84 9.88 11.97 8.07
CA TRP A 84 8.61 11.60 7.45
C TRP A 84 8.78 10.71 6.23
N PHE A 85 9.82 10.93 5.44
CA PHE A 85 10.15 10.11 4.29
C PHE A 85 10.56 8.70 4.74
N ASP A 86 11.36 8.57 5.81
CA ASP A 86 11.69 7.26 6.41
C ASP A 86 10.42 6.53 6.90
N LEU A 87 9.49 7.24 7.55
CA LEU A 87 8.21 6.65 7.96
C LEU A 87 7.38 6.17 6.76
N ALA A 88 7.33 6.97 5.69
CA ALA A 88 6.63 6.64 4.46
C ALA A 88 7.25 5.41 3.79
N LEU A 89 8.57 5.33 3.64
CA LEU A 89 9.24 4.18 3.06
C LEU A 89 9.07 2.91 3.90
N ALA A 90 9.18 3.01 5.23
CA ALA A 90 8.97 1.88 6.13
C ALA A 90 7.55 1.29 5.99
N THR A 91 6.58 2.14 5.64
CA THR A 91 5.16 1.79 5.62
C THR A 91 4.65 1.42 4.22
N GLU A 92 5.06 2.16 3.19
CA GLU A 92 4.61 2.05 1.79
C GLU A 92 5.58 1.22 0.92
N TRP A 93 6.51 0.49 1.54
CA TRP A 93 7.57 -0.24 0.85
C TRP A 93 7.09 -1.10 -0.33
N ASP A 94 5.95 -1.77 -0.21
CA ASP A 94 5.44 -2.63 -1.27
C ASP A 94 5.04 -1.84 -2.52
N ARG A 95 4.50 -0.63 -2.34
CA ARG A 95 4.21 0.28 -3.46
C ARG A 95 5.50 0.76 -4.11
N VAL A 96 6.57 0.98 -3.34
CA VAL A 96 7.89 1.32 -3.87
C VAL A 96 8.45 0.17 -4.72
N VAL A 97 8.37 -1.07 -4.23
CA VAL A 97 8.82 -2.27 -4.98
C VAL A 97 8.01 -2.45 -6.26
N VAL A 98 6.69 -2.28 -6.21
CA VAL A 98 5.82 -2.36 -7.40
C VAL A 98 6.15 -1.25 -8.40
N ALA A 99 6.36 -0.02 -7.93
CA ALA A 99 6.73 1.12 -8.78
C ALA A 99 8.08 0.91 -9.48
N ALA A 100 9.06 0.33 -8.79
CA ALA A 100 10.36 -0.03 -9.36
C ALA A 100 10.20 -1.11 -10.45
N LYS A 101 9.47 -2.19 -10.15
CA LYS A 101 9.23 -3.29 -11.10
C LYS A 101 8.55 -2.79 -12.38
N ALA A 102 7.54 -1.92 -12.26
CA ALA A 102 6.83 -1.34 -13.39
C ALA A 102 7.74 -0.52 -14.34
N ARG A 103 8.93 -0.14 -13.86
CA ARG A 103 9.92 0.64 -14.61
C ARG A 103 11.14 -0.17 -15.03
N GLY A 104 11.13 -1.49 -14.86
CA GLY A 104 12.26 -2.35 -15.19
C GLY A 104 13.40 -2.31 -14.17
N LEU A 105 13.12 -1.91 -12.92
CA LEU A 105 14.07 -1.86 -11.82
C LEU A 105 13.70 -2.87 -10.74
N THR A 106 14.70 -3.34 -9.99
CA THR A 106 14.50 -4.21 -8.83
C THR A 106 15.14 -3.59 -7.60
N VAL A 107 14.35 -3.41 -6.54
CA VAL A 107 14.85 -2.95 -5.24
C VAL A 107 15.56 -4.10 -4.54
N THR A 108 16.81 -3.89 -4.15
CA THR A 108 17.64 -4.89 -3.45
C THR A 108 17.88 -4.57 -1.98
N SER A 109 17.68 -3.31 -1.58
CA SER A 109 17.72 -2.91 -0.18
C SER A 109 16.60 -3.57 0.63
N ALA A 110 16.80 -3.74 1.94
CA ALA A 110 15.75 -4.21 2.84
C ALA A 110 14.73 -3.10 3.13
N ARG A 111 13.49 -3.49 3.46
CA ARG A 111 12.47 -2.58 4.00
C ARG A 111 13.00 -1.91 5.28
N PRO A 112 12.89 -0.58 5.43
CA PRO A 112 13.20 0.08 6.70
C PRO A 112 12.35 -0.45 7.86
N ASP A 113 12.96 -0.65 9.03
CA ASP A 113 12.24 -1.08 10.23
C ASP A 113 11.46 0.11 10.81
N LEU A 114 10.13 0.09 10.66
CA LEU A 114 9.24 1.12 11.18
C LEU A 114 9.41 1.34 12.69
N SER A 115 9.72 0.29 13.47
CA SER A 115 9.95 0.44 14.91
C SER A 115 11.21 1.26 15.19
N ALA A 116 12.29 0.98 14.45
CA ALA A 116 13.54 1.72 14.57
C ALA A 116 13.37 3.19 14.17
N VAL A 117 12.60 3.49 13.12
CA VAL A 117 12.30 4.88 12.71
C VAL A 117 11.46 5.60 13.78
N LEU A 118 10.45 4.93 14.33
CA LEU A 118 9.57 5.52 15.35
C LEU A 118 10.27 5.73 16.70
N ASP A 119 11.20 4.86 17.06
CA ASP A 119 11.94 4.92 18.33
C ASP A 119 13.30 5.63 18.18
N GLY A 120 13.56 6.19 16.99
CA GLY A 120 14.78 6.93 16.64
C GLY A 120 15.01 8.22 17.43
N PRO A 121 16.18 8.84 17.25
CA PRO A 121 16.59 10.02 18.01
C PRO A 121 15.85 11.29 17.58
N ASP A 122 15.36 11.36 16.35
CA ASP A 122 14.61 12.50 15.85
C ASP A 122 13.26 12.64 16.55
N ARG A 123 13.10 13.72 17.30
CA ARG A 123 11.93 13.98 18.14
C ARG A 123 11.34 15.31 17.78
N PHE A 124 10.08 15.27 17.35
CA PHE A 124 9.31 16.45 17.03
C PHE A 124 8.01 16.51 17.84
N VAL A 125 7.46 17.70 18.03
CA VAL A 125 6.15 17.90 18.67
C VAL A 125 5.39 19.05 18.03
N GLY A 126 4.11 18.84 17.75
CA GLY A 126 3.22 19.90 17.26
C GLY A 126 2.70 20.77 18.41
N LEU A 127 3.16 22.01 18.54
CA LEU A 127 2.76 22.96 19.59
C LEU A 127 2.58 24.37 19.01
N ARG A 128 1.60 25.11 19.53
CA ARG A 128 1.29 26.49 19.11
C ARG A 128 1.04 26.62 17.59
N GLY A 129 0.53 25.56 16.98
CA GLY A 129 0.26 25.49 15.55
C GLY A 129 1.49 25.30 14.65
N SER A 130 2.66 25.02 15.23
CA SER A 130 3.91 24.74 14.52
C SER A 130 4.52 23.41 14.96
N LEU A 131 5.42 22.87 14.15
CA LEU A 131 6.21 21.70 14.53
C LEU A 131 7.57 22.13 15.09
N TRP A 132 7.96 21.55 16.21
CA TRP A 132 9.20 21.88 16.91
C TRP A 132 10.09 20.64 17.02
N SER A 133 11.40 20.80 16.83
CA SER A 133 12.38 19.82 17.28
C SER A 133 12.50 19.88 18.80
N VAL A 134 12.68 18.73 19.43
CA VAL A 134 12.64 18.54 20.87
C VAL A 134 14.03 18.24 21.41
N ALA A 135 14.47 19.03 22.38
CA ALA A 135 15.62 18.72 23.24
C ALA A 135 15.25 18.86 24.72
N GLU A 136 16.16 18.48 25.62
CA GLU A 136 15.92 18.52 27.07
C GLU A 136 15.73 19.95 27.61
N ASP A 137 16.31 20.94 26.95
CA ASP A 137 16.32 22.34 27.37
C ASP A 137 15.27 23.23 26.66
N GLY A 138 14.54 22.70 25.67
CA GLY A 138 13.47 23.46 25.03
C GLY A 138 12.97 22.93 23.69
N LEU A 139 12.26 23.81 22.99
CA LEU A 139 11.72 23.61 21.66
C LEU A 139 12.49 24.45 20.64
N PHE A 140 12.88 23.82 19.54
CA PHE A 140 13.67 24.45 18.48
C PHE A 140 12.88 24.48 17.17
N GLY A 141 12.57 25.70 16.72
CA GLY A 141 12.05 26.01 15.41
C GLY A 141 13.18 26.41 14.46
N ASP A 142 12.83 26.75 13.21
CA ASP A 142 13.82 27.19 12.21
C ASP A 142 14.51 28.50 12.63
N ASP A 143 13.75 29.47 13.13
CA ASP A 143 14.24 30.79 13.56
C ASP A 143 13.93 31.12 15.02
N ALA A 144 13.48 30.13 15.80
CA ALA A 144 12.97 30.35 17.14
C ALA A 144 13.43 29.27 18.14
N HIS A 145 13.73 29.70 19.36
CA HIS A 145 13.94 28.80 20.49
C HIS A 145 12.98 29.17 21.62
N THR A 146 12.22 28.19 22.12
CA THR A 146 11.38 28.34 23.30
C THR A 146 11.96 27.50 24.44
N PRO A 147 12.66 28.11 25.41
CA PRO A 147 13.20 27.37 26.55
C PRO A 147 12.07 26.84 27.45
N VAL A 148 12.34 25.77 28.20
CA VAL A 148 11.35 25.04 29.03
C VAL A 148 10.59 25.96 30.00
N GLU A 149 11.24 26.97 30.56
CA GLU A 149 10.63 27.89 31.53
C GLU A 149 9.53 28.77 30.91
N LYS A 150 9.55 28.94 29.58
CA LYS A 150 8.55 29.71 28.82
C LYS A 150 7.39 28.85 28.30
N LEU A 151 7.39 27.55 28.59
CA LEU A 151 6.29 26.66 28.25
C LEU A 151 5.19 26.75 29.30
N THR A 152 3.94 26.59 28.87
CA THR A 152 2.81 26.36 29.78
C THR A 152 2.92 24.96 30.42
N GLU A 153 2.13 24.69 31.45
CA GLU A 153 2.13 23.35 32.08
C GLU A 153 1.73 22.24 31.10
N GLN A 154 0.70 22.49 30.28
CA GLN A 154 0.26 21.55 29.25
C GLN A 154 1.34 21.32 28.18
N GLU A 155 2.04 22.37 27.75
CA GLU A 155 3.15 22.25 26.79
C GLU A 155 4.34 21.50 27.39
N ARG A 156 4.66 21.74 28.67
CA ARG A 156 5.69 20.97 29.38
C ARG A 156 5.33 19.49 29.45
N ALA A 157 4.08 19.14 29.74
CA ALA A 157 3.63 17.76 29.75
C ALA A 157 3.81 17.09 28.38
N ARG A 158 3.46 17.80 27.28
CA ARG A 158 3.68 17.32 25.91
C ARG A 158 5.16 17.20 25.56
N LEU A 159 5.99 18.17 25.97
CA LEU A 159 7.44 18.11 25.82
C LEU A 159 8.03 16.90 26.55
N THR A 160 7.62 16.64 27.79
CA THR A 160 8.09 15.47 28.56
C THR A 160 7.84 14.16 27.83
N VAL A 161 6.67 14.00 27.22
CA VAL A 161 6.39 12.83 26.36
C VAL A 161 7.26 12.85 25.11
N ALA A 162 7.41 14.01 24.48
CA ALA A 162 8.16 14.16 23.23
C ALA A 162 9.67 13.94 23.38
N VAL A 163 10.23 14.22 24.56
CA VAL A 163 11.61 13.85 24.93
C VAL A 163 11.77 12.34 24.98
N GLY A 164 10.73 11.56 25.31
CA GLY A 164 10.82 10.10 25.26
C GLY A 164 10.62 9.51 23.86
N ARG A 165 9.78 10.15 23.03
CA ARG A 165 9.35 9.62 21.73
C ARG A 165 8.80 10.72 20.83
N CYS A 166 9.00 10.64 19.51
CA CYS A 166 8.45 11.63 18.57
C CYS A 166 6.92 11.75 18.70
N GLN A 167 6.42 12.99 18.71
CA GLN A 167 5.02 13.40 18.77
C GLN A 167 4.65 14.31 17.57
N CYS A 168 5.29 14.10 16.41
CA CYS A 168 4.83 14.68 15.15
C CYS A 168 3.45 14.09 14.78
N PRO A 169 2.67 14.72 13.88
CA PRO A 169 1.32 14.22 13.53
C PRO A 169 1.27 12.75 13.05
N LEU A 170 2.34 12.26 12.43
CA LEU A 170 2.40 10.90 11.87
C LEU A 170 2.68 9.84 12.97
N CYS A 171 3.65 10.09 13.86
CA CYS A 171 4.17 9.05 14.75
C CYS A 171 3.16 8.46 15.74
N PRO A 172 2.30 9.23 16.44
CA PRO A 172 1.27 8.67 17.31
C PRO A 172 0.31 7.73 16.58
N ARG A 173 -0.12 8.10 15.35
CA ARG A 173 -1.03 7.28 14.54
C ARG A 173 -0.37 6.02 13.99
N LEU A 174 0.93 6.06 13.73
CA LEU A 174 1.69 4.85 13.37
C LEU A 174 1.98 3.96 14.58
N ARG A 175 2.06 4.50 15.81
CA ARG A 175 2.23 3.67 17.01
C ARG A 175 0.94 3.01 17.47
N LEU A 176 -0.21 3.67 17.25
CA LEU A 176 -1.54 3.31 17.77
C LEU A 176 -1.50 3.01 19.27
N ASP A 177 -1.73 4.02 20.09
CA ASP A 177 -2.09 3.73 21.48
C ASP A 177 -3.44 3.00 21.55
N ALA A 178 -3.73 2.42 22.71
CA ALA A 178 -4.89 1.55 22.88
C ALA A 178 -6.23 2.26 22.58
N GLU A 179 -6.33 3.54 22.95
CA GLU A 179 -7.52 4.36 22.73
C GLU A 179 -7.74 4.64 21.24
N VAL A 180 -6.69 5.05 20.51
CA VAL A 180 -6.77 5.25 19.06
C VAL A 180 -7.06 3.93 18.34
N ALA A 181 -6.45 2.82 18.77
CA ALA A 181 -6.73 1.52 18.18
C ALA A 181 -8.21 1.12 18.36
N GLU A 182 -8.78 1.30 19.56
CA GLU A 182 -10.18 0.99 19.86
C GLU A 182 -11.14 1.81 18.99
N ASP A 183 -10.90 3.12 18.83
CA ASP A 183 -11.68 3.99 17.95
C ASP A 183 -11.58 3.55 16.47
N LEU A 184 -10.39 3.21 15.98
CA LEU A 184 -10.22 2.72 14.62
C LEU A 184 -10.94 1.38 14.40
N PHE A 185 -10.91 0.46 15.38
CA PHE A 185 -11.65 -0.80 15.29
C PHE A 185 -13.15 -0.57 15.22
N ALA A 186 -13.71 0.35 16.02
CA ALA A 186 -15.14 0.68 15.97
C ALA A 186 -15.55 1.24 14.60
N ARG A 187 -14.67 2.02 13.95
CA ARG A 187 -14.90 2.59 12.61
C ARG A 187 -14.87 1.56 11.48
N LEU A 188 -14.27 0.38 11.69
CA LEU A 188 -14.30 -0.70 10.69
C LEU A 188 -15.70 -1.28 10.49
N ASP A 189 -16.64 -1.06 11.42
CA ASP A 189 -18.00 -1.60 11.32
C ASP A 189 -18.95 -0.70 10.49
N ALA A 190 -18.47 0.42 9.95
CA ALA A 190 -19.26 1.36 9.14
C ALA A 190 -18.62 1.60 7.76
N PRO A 191 -19.35 1.35 6.64
CA PRO A 191 -18.80 1.43 5.28
C PRO A 191 -18.13 2.75 4.91
N GLU A 192 -18.63 3.86 5.42
CA GLU A 192 -18.12 5.20 5.15
C GLU A 192 -16.80 5.51 5.88
N THR A 193 -16.56 4.88 7.04
CA THR A 193 -15.35 5.12 7.85
C THR A 193 -14.35 3.99 7.81
N ALA A 194 -14.77 2.79 7.44
CA ALA A 194 -13.94 1.60 7.36
C ALA A 194 -12.72 1.76 6.43
N PRO A 195 -12.81 2.42 5.25
CA PRO A 195 -11.65 2.67 4.39
C PRO A 195 -10.54 3.45 5.10
N LEU A 196 -10.89 4.54 5.79
CA LEU A 196 -9.94 5.38 6.50
C LEU A 196 -9.35 4.63 7.70
N ALA A 197 -10.18 3.91 8.46
CA ALA A 197 -9.71 3.12 9.58
C ALA A 197 -8.77 2.00 9.13
N ALA A 198 -9.09 1.31 8.03
CA ALA A 198 -8.25 0.30 7.43
C ALA A 198 -6.93 0.86 6.91
N TRP A 199 -6.97 2.08 6.33
CA TRP A 199 -5.78 2.78 5.90
C TRP A 199 -4.81 3.02 7.07
N HIS A 200 -5.29 3.51 8.22
CA HIS A 200 -4.46 3.72 9.41
C HIS A 200 -3.98 2.41 10.05
N LEU A 201 -4.88 1.42 10.23
CA LEU A 201 -4.54 0.12 10.83
C LEU A 201 -3.53 -0.67 9.99
N SER A 202 -3.63 -0.61 8.66
CA SER A 202 -2.70 -1.31 7.75
C SER A 202 -1.26 -0.79 7.82
N ARG A 203 -1.09 0.41 8.37
CA ARG A 203 0.18 1.16 8.42
C ARG A 203 0.84 1.14 9.80
N ALA A 204 0.08 0.80 10.83
CA ALA A 204 0.54 0.79 12.21
C ALA A 204 1.76 -0.12 12.46
N ARG A 205 2.52 0.20 13.51
CA ARG A 205 3.67 -0.57 13.98
C ARG A 205 3.25 -1.90 14.58
N HIS A 206 2.17 -1.91 15.36
CA HIS A 206 1.76 -3.12 16.07
C HIS A 206 1.00 -4.06 15.14
N LEU A 207 1.62 -5.19 14.84
CA LEU A 207 1.07 -6.19 13.92
C LEU A 207 0.55 -7.39 14.71
N THR A 208 -0.76 -7.57 14.69
CA THR A 208 -1.47 -8.71 15.27
C THR A 208 -2.34 -9.40 14.22
N PHE A 209 -2.66 -10.68 14.46
CA PHE A 209 -3.58 -11.40 13.60
C PHE A 209 -5.04 -10.98 13.84
N GLU A 210 -5.32 -10.47 15.03
CA GLU A 210 -6.58 -9.86 15.43
C GLU A 210 -6.92 -8.66 14.54
N THR A 211 -5.96 -7.75 14.32
CA THR A 211 -6.16 -6.63 13.39
C THR A 211 -6.40 -7.11 11.97
N LEU A 212 -5.65 -8.10 11.47
CA LEU A 212 -5.90 -8.68 10.15
C LEU A 212 -7.32 -9.25 10.07
N THR A 213 -7.75 -9.99 11.09
CA THR A 213 -9.10 -10.57 11.15
C THR A 213 -10.18 -9.47 11.14
N ALA A 214 -9.94 -8.35 11.84
CA ALA A 214 -10.82 -7.19 11.80
C ALA A 214 -10.87 -6.56 10.41
N LEU A 215 -9.72 -6.34 9.75
CA LEU A 215 -9.66 -5.81 8.38
C LEU A 215 -10.41 -6.71 7.38
N LEU A 216 -10.27 -8.04 7.50
CA LEU A 216 -11.00 -8.99 6.65
C LEU A 216 -12.52 -8.93 6.85
N ARG A 217 -13.00 -8.47 8.01
CA ARG A 217 -14.42 -8.42 8.37
C ARG A 217 -15.04 -7.02 8.29
N ALA A 218 -14.22 -5.97 8.27
CA ALA A 218 -14.61 -4.57 8.24
C ALA A 218 -15.66 -4.29 7.16
N ASP A 219 -16.76 -3.59 7.43
CA ASP A 219 -17.91 -3.45 6.52
C ASP A 219 -17.70 -2.47 5.35
N ALA A 220 -16.65 -2.64 4.54
CA ALA A 220 -16.37 -1.82 3.36
C ALA A 220 -16.32 -2.63 2.07
N ALA A 221 -16.45 -1.96 0.92
CA ALA A 221 -16.30 -2.59 -0.39
C ALA A 221 -14.92 -3.26 -0.55
N MET A 222 -14.88 -4.40 -1.26
CA MET A 222 -13.69 -5.25 -1.36
C MET A 222 -12.51 -4.55 -2.03
N ASP A 223 -12.80 -3.80 -3.10
CA ASP A 223 -11.83 -3.00 -3.86
C ASP A 223 -11.17 -1.93 -2.99
N THR A 224 -11.91 -1.32 -2.08
CA THR A 224 -11.35 -0.34 -1.14
C THR A 224 -10.46 -0.96 -0.06
N MET A 225 -10.73 -2.22 0.32
CA MET A 225 -10.05 -2.90 1.42
C MET A 225 -8.86 -3.75 0.96
N GLU A 226 -8.81 -4.14 -0.32
CA GLU A 226 -7.79 -5.04 -0.87
C GLU A 226 -6.38 -4.51 -0.59
N ASP A 227 -6.11 -3.25 -0.90
CA ASP A 227 -4.79 -2.64 -0.72
C ASP A 227 -4.36 -2.62 0.76
N ALA A 228 -5.26 -2.23 1.66
CA ALA A 228 -4.99 -2.22 3.10
C ALA A 228 -4.66 -3.63 3.63
N VAL A 229 -5.41 -4.64 3.20
CA VAL A 229 -5.19 -6.04 3.59
C VAL A 229 -3.86 -6.57 3.05
N ARG A 230 -3.54 -6.31 1.78
CA ARG A 230 -2.27 -6.70 1.15
C ARG A 230 -1.07 -6.06 1.84
N GLN A 231 -1.17 -4.76 2.12
CA GLN A 231 -0.11 -4.01 2.81
C GLN A 231 0.11 -4.50 4.24
N TYR A 232 -0.98 -4.78 4.97
CA TYR A 232 -0.88 -5.27 6.34
C TYR A 232 -0.30 -6.69 6.41
N VAL A 233 -0.80 -7.60 5.57
CA VAL A 233 -0.42 -9.02 5.63
C VAL A 233 1.06 -9.23 5.27
N SER A 234 1.63 -8.44 4.36
CA SER A 234 3.04 -8.57 3.95
C SER A 234 4.03 -8.27 5.08
N ARG A 235 3.56 -7.61 6.14
CA ARG A 235 4.34 -7.26 7.32
C ARG A 235 4.12 -8.24 8.48
N LEU A 236 3.03 -9.01 8.46
CA LEU A 236 2.63 -9.86 9.59
C LEU A 236 3.35 -11.22 9.54
N PRO A 237 4.21 -11.55 10.52
CA PRO A 237 4.84 -12.87 10.60
C PRO A 237 3.79 -13.96 10.80
N ASP A 238 4.05 -15.15 10.24
CA ASP A 238 3.18 -16.33 10.33
C ASP A 238 1.73 -16.12 9.83
N ALA A 239 1.50 -15.10 9.00
CA ALA A 239 0.17 -14.81 8.46
C ALA A 239 -0.37 -15.96 7.58
N TRP A 240 0.50 -16.61 6.81
CA TRP A 240 0.12 -17.70 5.90
C TRP A 240 -0.62 -18.86 6.59
N PRO A 241 -0.02 -19.59 7.54
CA PRO A 241 -0.69 -20.73 8.18
C PRO A 241 -1.97 -20.30 8.92
N LYS A 242 -1.99 -19.12 9.53
CA LYS A 242 -3.16 -18.61 10.25
C LYS A 242 -4.31 -18.25 9.32
N LEU A 243 -4.03 -17.60 8.19
CA LEU A 243 -5.02 -17.30 7.16
C LEU A 243 -5.61 -18.57 6.56
N ARG A 244 -4.78 -19.57 6.26
CA ARG A 244 -5.26 -20.87 5.77
C ARG A 244 -6.18 -21.57 6.77
N GLN A 245 -5.86 -21.50 8.06
CA GLN A 245 -6.73 -22.05 9.11
C GLN A 245 -8.06 -21.28 9.22
N LEU A 246 -8.04 -19.95 9.02
CA LEU A 246 -9.22 -19.09 9.10
C LEU A 246 -10.13 -19.23 7.88
N LEU A 247 -9.56 -19.43 6.68
CA LEU A 247 -10.25 -19.37 5.38
C LEU A 247 -11.53 -20.22 5.31
N PRO A 248 -11.59 -21.47 5.82
CA PRO A 248 -12.81 -22.29 5.78
C PRO A 248 -13.99 -21.72 6.58
N SER A 249 -13.74 -20.80 7.52
CA SER A 249 -14.77 -20.13 8.32
C SER A 249 -15.28 -18.83 7.66
N LEU A 250 -14.56 -18.29 6.68
CA LEU A 250 -14.91 -17.03 6.02
C LEU A 250 -15.86 -17.27 4.85
N ARG A 251 -16.70 -16.28 4.52
CA ARG A 251 -17.65 -16.31 3.40
C ARG A 251 -17.66 -14.97 2.69
N GLY A 252 -18.17 -14.93 1.45
CA GLY A 252 -18.32 -13.72 0.65
C GLY A 252 -17.06 -12.87 0.64
N ARG A 253 -17.24 -11.56 0.83
CA ARG A 253 -16.19 -10.56 0.87
C ARG A 253 -15.00 -10.88 1.78
N ALA A 254 -15.24 -11.34 3.01
CA ALA A 254 -14.15 -11.64 3.96
C ALA A 254 -13.26 -12.77 3.45
N ARG A 255 -13.85 -13.78 2.79
CA ARG A 255 -13.08 -14.85 2.15
C ARG A 255 -12.33 -14.33 0.93
N GLY A 256 -12.93 -13.44 0.15
CA GLY A 256 -12.27 -12.80 -0.99
C GLY A 256 -11.02 -12.00 -0.57
N LEU A 257 -11.14 -11.15 0.45
CA LEU A 257 -10.00 -10.41 1.01
C LEU A 257 -8.91 -11.34 1.55
N ALA A 258 -9.28 -12.45 2.18
CA ALA A 258 -8.31 -13.44 2.65
C ALA A 258 -7.56 -14.13 1.50
N LEU A 259 -8.20 -14.34 0.34
CA LEU A 259 -7.53 -14.85 -0.87
C LEU A 259 -6.51 -13.84 -1.41
N TYR A 260 -6.84 -12.55 -1.46
CA TYR A 260 -5.86 -11.51 -1.83
C TYR A 260 -4.71 -11.40 -0.82
N ALA A 261 -5.00 -11.59 0.46
CA ALA A 261 -3.97 -11.62 1.50
C ALA A 261 -2.99 -12.79 1.28
N LEU A 262 -3.52 -13.99 1.03
CA LEU A 262 -2.70 -15.16 0.69
C LEU A 262 -1.91 -14.92 -0.61
N GLU A 263 -2.52 -14.31 -1.63
CA GLU A 263 -1.83 -13.99 -2.88
C GLU A 263 -0.59 -13.12 -2.64
N ALA A 264 -0.72 -12.05 -1.84
CA ALA A 264 0.41 -11.19 -1.49
C ALA A 264 1.56 -11.96 -0.81
N LEU A 265 1.23 -12.96 0.02
CA LEU A 265 2.21 -13.81 0.70
C LEU A 265 2.80 -14.93 -0.18
N SER A 266 2.18 -15.23 -1.33
CA SER A 266 2.59 -16.34 -2.19
C SER A 266 3.83 -16.03 -3.03
N TYR A 267 4.07 -14.75 -3.35
CA TYR A 267 5.21 -14.31 -4.16
C TYR A 267 6.58 -14.57 -3.49
N ALA A 268 6.60 -14.74 -2.16
CA ALA A 268 7.84 -14.99 -1.40
C ALA A 268 8.27 -16.47 -1.41
N GLU A 269 7.34 -17.42 -1.64
CA GLU A 269 7.62 -18.86 -1.51
C GLU A 269 6.88 -19.66 -2.61
N PRO A 270 7.60 -20.26 -3.58
CA PRO A 270 6.97 -20.96 -4.70
C PRO A 270 5.98 -22.07 -4.31
N GLY A 271 6.22 -22.77 -3.19
CA GLY A 271 5.31 -23.83 -2.71
C GLY A 271 3.91 -23.33 -2.33
N ARG A 272 3.80 -22.05 -1.94
CA ARG A 272 2.53 -21.43 -1.56
C ARG A 272 1.59 -21.22 -2.75
N ARG A 273 2.13 -21.05 -3.96
CA ARG A 273 1.34 -20.86 -5.19
C ARG A 273 0.36 -22.01 -5.40
N ALA A 274 0.84 -23.26 -5.40
CA ALA A 274 0.00 -24.44 -5.65
C ALA A 274 -1.11 -24.59 -4.60
N GLU A 275 -0.79 -24.33 -3.32
CA GLU A 275 -1.78 -24.34 -2.24
C GLU A 275 -2.87 -23.28 -2.46
N LEU A 276 -2.48 -22.03 -2.78
CA LEU A 276 -3.42 -20.94 -3.02
C LEU A 276 -4.31 -21.21 -4.24
N LEU A 277 -3.77 -21.76 -5.31
CA LEU A 277 -4.58 -22.13 -6.48
C LEU A 277 -5.67 -23.15 -6.11
N GLY A 278 -5.36 -24.11 -5.23
CA GLY A 278 -6.36 -25.04 -4.68
C GLY A 278 -7.45 -24.34 -3.86
N GLU A 279 -7.07 -23.38 -3.01
CA GLU A 279 -8.02 -22.60 -2.21
C GLU A 279 -8.91 -21.69 -3.08
N ALA A 280 -8.32 -21.05 -4.11
CA ALA A 280 -9.05 -20.23 -5.08
C ALA A 280 -10.04 -21.08 -5.89
N ARG A 281 -9.63 -22.26 -6.36
CA ARG A 281 -10.51 -23.22 -7.04
C ARG A 281 -11.72 -23.59 -6.18
N SER A 282 -11.51 -23.84 -4.87
CA SER A 282 -12.61 -24.12 -3.94
C SER A 282 -13.63 -22.97 -3.86
N ALA A 283 -13.15 -21.72 -3.90
CA ALA A 283 -14.00 -20.52 -3.85
C ALA A 283 -14.73 -20.22 -5.17
N LEU A 284 -14.26 -20.71 -6.33
CA LEU A 284 -14.92 -20.52 -7.62
C LEU A 284 -16.32 -21.12 -7.71
N THR A 285 -16.67 -22.07 -6.84
CA THR A 285 -17.99 -22.74 -6.88
C THR A 285 -19.17 -21.79 -6.59
N GLY A 286 -18.93 -20.64 -5.96
CA GLY A 286 -19.94 -19.62 -5.69
C GLY A 286 -20.10 -18.55 -6.78
N THR A 287 -20.96 -17.57 -6.51
CA THR A 287 -21.17 -16.35 -7.30
C THR A 287 -20.96 -15.07 -6.47
N ASP A 288 -20.47 -15.22 -5.24
CA ASP A 288 -20.21 -14.14 -4.28
C ASP A 288 -18.84 -13.47 -4.52
N GLU A 289 -18.48 -12.50 -3.67
CA GLU A 289 -17.22 -11.78 -3.78
C GLU A 289 -16.00 -12.70 -3.59
N ALA A 290 -16.15 -13.85 -2.92
CA ALA A 290 -15.08 -14.84 -2.82
C ALA A 290 -14.78 -15.47 -4.18
N ALA A 291 -15.81 -15.77 -4.98
CA ALA A 291 -15.64 -16.25 -6.35
C ALA A 291 -14.99 -15.19 -7.25
N VAL A 292 -15.38 -13.91 -7.10
CA VAL A 292 -14.77 -12.78 -7.82
C VAL A 292 -13.27 -12.66 -7.50
N ALA A 293 -12.91 -12.70 -6.22
CA ALA A 293 -11.51 -12.66 -5.80
C ALA A 293 -10.72 -13.90 -6.28
N ALA A 294 -11.32 -15.08 -6.22
CA ALA A 294 -10.71 -16.30 -6.73
C ALA A 294 -10.38 -16.22 -8.22
N VAL A 295 -11.30 -15.71 -9.04
CA VAL A 295 -11.05 -15.47 -10.48
C VAL A 295 -9.84 -14.55 -10.68
N ALA A 296 -9.78 -13.44 -9.94
CA ALA A 296 -8.67 -12.49 -10.05
C ALA A 296 -7.32 -13.11 -9.63
N VAL A 297 -7.29 -13.88 -8.54
CA VAL A 297 -6.10 -14.61 -8.06
C VAL A 297 -5.63 -15.63 -9.10
N LEU A 298 -6.57 -16.40 -9.66
CA LEU A 298 -6.27 -17.40 -10.70
C LEU A 298 -5.72 -16.75 -11.97
N GLY A 299 -6.27 -15.60 -12.39
CA GLY A 299 -5.76 -14.85 -13.54
C GLY A 299 -4.35 -14.31 -13.38
N ARG A 300 -3.89 -14.09 -12.13
CA ARG A 300 -2.53 -13.59 -11.84
C ARG A 300 -1.52 -14.72 -11.62
N LEU A 301 -1.95 -15.85 -11.07
CA LEU A 301 -1.05 -16.92 -10.65
C LEU A 301 -1.15 -18.21 -11.48
N GLY A 302 -2.19 -18.38 -12.29
CA GLY A 302 -2.52 -19.65 -12.94
C GLY A 302 -1.89 -19.88 -14.31
N ASP A 303 -0.85 -19.14 -14.66
CA ASP A 303 -0.27 -19.09 -16.01
C ASP A 303 0.40 -20.38 -16.49
N ASP A 304 0.76 -21.29 -15.58
CA ASP A 304 1.33 -22.60 -15.91
C ASP A 304 0.36 -23.76 -15.70
N GLU A 305 -0.91 -23.47 -15.47
CA GLU A 305 -1.90 -24.43 -15.00
C GLU A 305 -3.07 -24.53 -15.99
N PRO A 306 -3.05 -25.48 -16.93
CA PRO A 306 -4.05 -25.54 -18.02
C PRO A 306 -5.50 -25.60 -17.52
N TRP A 307 -5.74 -26.26 -16.39
CA TRP A 307 -7.06 -26.35 -15.76
C TRP A 307 -7.62 -24.98 -15.35
N VAL A 308 -6.76 -23.97 -15.11
CA VAL A 308 -7.22 -22.62 -14.75
C VAL A 308 -7.98 -21.98 -15.89
N VAL A 309 -7.50 -22.14 -17.13
CA VAL A 309 -8.19 -21.61 -18.33
C VAL A 309 -9.56 -22.27 -18.48
N GLU A 310 -9.64 -23.58 -18.27
CA GLU A 310 -10.89 -24.35 -18.33
C GLU A 310 -11.90 -23.88 -17.27
N GLU A 311 -11.49 -23.73 -16.01
CA GLU A 311 -12.35 -23.26 -14.93
C GLU A 311 -12.83 -21.81 -15.18
N LEU A 312 -11.95 -20.91 -15.63
CA LEU A 312 -12.32 -19.52 -15.96
C LEU A 312 -13.27 -19.44 -17.16
N CYS A 313 -13.09 -20.31 -18.16
CA CYS A 313 -14.05 -20.45 -19.25
C CYS A 313 -15.42 -20.94 -18.74
N GLY A 314 -15.43 -21.90 -17.83
CA GLY A 314 -16.64 -22.36 -17.14
C GLY A 314 -17.36 -21.25 -16.37
N VAL A 315 -16.63 -20.27 -15.82
CA VAL A 315 -17.22 -19.08 -15.18
C VAL A 315 -18.00 -18.21 -16.16
N LEU A 316 -17.54 -18.07 -17.42
CA LEU A 316 -18.25 -17.32 -18.46
C LEU A 316 -19.45 -18.09 -19.02
N ASP A 317 -19.41 -19.42 -18.97
CA ASP A 317 -20.47 -20.29 -19.51
C ASP A 317 -21.67 -20.44 -18.55
N ARG A 318 -21.50 -20.12 -17.26
CA ARG A 318 -22.57 -20.18 -16.24
C ARG A 318 -23.25 -18.83 -16.02
N ASP A 319 -24.47 -18.88 -15.49
CA ASP A 319 -25.15 -17.70 -14.96
C ASP A 319 -24.35 -17.13 -13.78
N GLY A 320 -24.07 -15.83 -13.81
CA GLY A 320 -23.23 -15.16 -12.83
C GLY A 320 -23.49 -13.67 -12.77
N THR A 321 -22.83 -12.99 -11.83
CA THR A 321 -22.89 -11.54 -11.75
C THR A 321 -22.04 -10.91 -12.86
N GLY A 322 -22.43 -9.72 -13.33
CA GLY A 322 -21.64 -9.00 -14.34
C GLY A 322 -20.20 -8.69 -13.88
N LEU A 323 -19.99 -8.52 -12.56
CA LEU A 323 -18.67 -8.36 -11.98
C LEU A 323 -17.82 -9.62 -12.10
N LEU A 324 -18.39 -10.79 -11.80
CA LEU A 324 -17.70 -12.08 -11.91
C LEU A 324 -17.29 -12.36 -13.36
N HIS A 325 -18.17 -12.12 -14.33
CA HIS A 325 -17.84 -12.25 -15.75
C HIS A 325 -16.76 -11.25 -16.18
N SER A 326 -16.85 -9.99 -15.73
CA SER A 326 -15.83 -8.97 -16.04
C SER A 326 -14.46 -9.39 -15.53
N GLN A 327 -14.38 -9.90 -14.30
CA GLN A 327 -13.12 -10.42 -13.75
C GLN A 327 -12.62 -11.66 -14.49
N ALA A 328 -13.52 -12.55 -14.95
CA ALA A 328 -13.13 -13.73 -15.70
C ALA A 328 -12.51 -13.38 -17.06
N VAL A 329 -13.04 -12.36 -17.73
CA VAL A 329 -12.45 -11.82 -18.97
C VAL A 329 -11.06 -11.25 -18.70
N VAL A 330 -10.89 -10.43 -17.65
CA VAL A 330 -9.57 -9.87 -17.28
C VAL A 330 -8.59 -10.99 -16.93
N ALA A 331 -9.02 -11.99 -16.16
CA ALA A 331 -8.19 -13.12 -15.77
C ALA A 331 -7.72 -13.93 -16.99
N LEU A 332 -8.63 -14.27 -17.91
CA LEU A 332 -8.29 -14.97 -19.15
C LEU A 332 -7.35 -14.13 -20.04
N ALA A 333 -7.57 -12.82 -20.13
CA ALA A 333 -6.69 -11.94 -20.87
C ALA A 333 -5.28 -11.94 -20.28
N ASN A 334 -5.13 -11.85 -18.95
CA ASN A 334 -3.83 -11.90 -18.28
C ASN A 334 -3.07 -13.20 -18.56
N LEU A 335 -3.77 -14.35 -18.57
CA LEU A 335 -3.16 -15.66 -18.84
C LEU A 335 -2.73 -15.81 -20.30
N GLN A 336 -3.44 -15.16 -21.23
CA GLN A 336 -3.22 -15.30 -22.68
C GLN A 336 -2.32 -14.20 -23.26
N HIS A 337 -2.10 -13.10 -22.53
CA HIS A 337 -1.26 -11.98 -22.96
C HIS A 337 0.25 -12.24 -22.74
N ARG A 338 0.73 -13.40 -23.19
CA ARG A 338 2.16 -13.68 -23.32
C ARG A 338 2.64 -13.17 -24.69
N PRO A 339 3.74 -12.38 -24.77
CA PRO A 339 4.23 -11.87 -26.05
C PRO A 339 4.41 -12.99 -27.09
N GLY A 340 3.72 -12.87 -28.22
CA GLY A 340 3.79 -13.84 -29.33
C GLY A 340 2.80 -15.01 -29.25
N CYS A 341 1.93 -15.08 -28.23
CA CYS A 341 0.86 -16.08 -28.16
C CYS A 341 -0.43 -15.55 -28.79
N SER A 342 -1.03 -16.32 -29.71
CA SER A 342 -2.40 -16.07 -30.16
C SER A 342 -3.38 -16.57 -29.11
N LEU A 343 -4.43 -15.78 -28.84
CA LEU A 343 -5.56 -16.21 -28.02
C LEU A 343 -6.09 -17.58 -28.47
N ASP A 344 -6.23 -18.49 -27.51
CA ASP A 344 -6.88 -19.78 -27.71
C ASP A 344 -8.25 -19.58 -28.41
N PRO A 345 -8.57 -20.34 -29.48
CA PRO A 345 -9.84 -20.21 -30.20
C PRO A 345 -11.08 -20.32 -29.30
N GLU A 346 -11.03 -21.15 -28.25
CA GLU A 346 -12.13 -21.33 -27.32
C GLU A 346 -12.32 -20.13 -26.40
N VAL A 347 -11.23 -19.48 -25.98
CA VAL A 347 -11.26 -18.23 -25.21
C VAL A 347 -11.77 -17.09 -26.09
N ARG A 348 -11.28 -17.01 -27.34
CA ARG A 348 -11.75 -16.02 -28.32
C ARG A 348 -13.26 -16.13 -28.54
N ALA A 349 -13.79 -17.33 -28.78
CA ALA A 349 -15.22 -17.55 -28.98
C ALA A 349 -16.06 -17.11 -27.76
N ARG A 350 -15.53 -17.24 -26.54
CA ARG A 350 -16.18 -16.74 -25.32
C ARG A 350 -16.16 -15.22 -25.23
N PHE A 351 -15.05 -14.58 -25.59
CA PHE A 351 -14.95 -13.12 -25.65
C PHE A 351 -15.94 -12.54 -26.66
N GLU A 352 -16.06 -13.14 -27.84
CA GLU A 352 -17.05 -12.75 -28.86
C GLU A 352 -18.48 -12.87 -28.35
N ARG A 353 -18.80 -13.93 -27.59
CA ARG A 353 -20.11 -14.06 -26.92
C ARG A 353 -20.35 -12.94 -25.91
N GLU A 354 -19.37 -12.60 -25.09
CA GLU A 354 -19.49 -11.50 -24.11
C GLU A 354 -19.67 -10.14 -24.79
N ILE A 355 -18.96 -9.88 -25.89
CA ILE A 355 -19.11 -8.66 -26.68
C ILE A 355 -20.56 -8.51 -27.18
N GLY A 356 -21.17 -9.60 -27.62
CA GLY A 356 -22.57 -9.62 -28.05
C GLY A 356 -23.60 -9.33 -26.95
N ARG A 357 -23.22 -9.37 -25.66
CA ARG A 357 -24.12 -9.14 -24.52
C ARG A 357 -24.25 -7.66 -24.11
N ASP A 358 -23.49 -6.74 -24.71
CA ASP A 358 -23.42 -5.31 -24.33
C ASP A 358 -23.25 -5.07 -22.81
N SER A 359 -22.43 -5.90 -22.18
CA SER A 359 -22.15 -5.87 -20.74
C SER A 359 -20.80 -5.16 -20.45
N PRO A 360 -20.50 -4.80 -19.19
CA PRO A 360 -19.14 -4.40 -18.81
C PRO A 360 -18.08 -5.43 -19.21
N ALA A 361 -18.38 -6.72 -19.07
CA ALA A 361 -17.49 -7.81 -19.48
C ALA A 361 -17.28 -7.82 -21.00
N GLY A 362 -18.33 -7.59 -21.79
CA GLY A 362 -18.26 -7.45 -23.24
C GLY A 362 -17.39 -6.27 -23.70
N ARG A 363 -17.52 -5.12 -23.03
CA ARG A 363 -16.66 -3.95 -23.30
C ARG A 363 -15.20 -4.22 -22.98
N ILE A 364 -14.91 -4.94 -21.89
CA ILE A 364 -13.55 -5.36 -21.54
C ILE A 364 -13.02 -6.37 -22.57
N ALA A 365 -13.82 -7.36 -22.96
CA ALA A 365 -13.44 -8.38 -23.94
C ALA A 365 -13.06 -7.76 -25.30
N ALA A 366 -13.78 -6.72 -25.73
CA ALA A 366 -13.50 -5.99 -26.96
C ALA A 366 -12.10 -5.33 -26.97
N LEU A 367 -11.53 -5.00 -25.81
CA LEU A 367 -10.17 -4.43 -25.73
C LEU A 367 -9.08 -5.47 -26.02
N PHE A 368 -9.40 -6.76 -25.89
CA PHE A 368 -8.43 -7.85 -26.02
C PHE A 368 -8.53 -8.60 -27.35
N LEU A 369 -9.58 -8.38 -28.13
CA LEU A 369 -9.67 -8.91 -29.49
C LEU A 369 -9.13 -7.89 -30.50
N PRO A 370 -8.26 -8.31 -31.44
CA PRO A 370 -7.87 -7.44 -32.53
C PRO A 370 -9.11 -7.02 -33.33
N ALA A 371 -9.15 -5.77 -33.79
CA ALA A 371 -10.21 -5.32 -34.67
C ALA A 371 -10.29 -6.25 -35.89
N PRO A 372 -11.50 -6.62 -36.35
CA PRO A 372 -11.64 -7.41 -37.56
C PRO A 372 -10.92 -6.67 -38.70
N GLU A 373 -10.07 -7.38 -39.45
CA GLU A 373 -9.41 -6.79 -40.60
C GLU A 373 -10.49 -6.24 -41.55
N PRO A 374 -10.36 -5.00 -42.03
CA PRO A 374 -11.32 -4.44 -42.97
C PRO A 374 -11.35 -5.32 -44.22
N SER A 375 -12.52 -5.90 -44.49
CA SER A 375 -12.79 -6.79 -45.63
C SER A 375 -12.73 -6.08 -46.97
#